data_AF-A0A941CX57-F1
#
_entry.id   AF-A0A941CX57-F1
#
_cell.length_a   1.000
_cell.length_b   1.000
_cell.length_c   1.000
_cell.angle_alpha   90.00
_cell.angle_beta   90.00
_cell.angle_gamma   90.00
#
_symmetry.space_group_name_H-M   'P 1'
#
loop_
_entity.id
_entity.type
_entity.pdbx_description
1 polymer ?
#
loop_
_entity_poly.entity_id
_entity_poly.type
_entity_poly.pdbx_seq_one_letter_code
_entity_poly.pdbx_strand_id
1 'polypeptide(L)'
;MLLSLVGDALWIIAMSIMASATLAAWRRIDPETRVPLQFALSGAPTFRLKRNIALLLIPAAAFVLGLGLVAFNRNAAANMEQAVILFGVRATAAALITIGHLRWLKAAMDLLQSEGALKP
;
A
#
# COMPACT_ATOMS: atom_id res chain seq x y z
N MET A 1 1.27 21.50 15.31
CA MET A 1 0.32 21.60 14.17
C MET A 1 0.96 21.31 12.82
N LEU A 2 2.02 22.02 12.41
CA LEU A 2 2.64 21.83 11.08
C LEU A 2 3.07 20.38 10.78
N LEU A 3 3.77 19.71 11.71
CA LEU A 3 4.23 18.32 11.55
C LEU A 3 3.08 17.33 11.30
N SER A 4 1.93 17.52 11.96
CA SER A 4 0.75 16.69 11.72
C SER A 4 0.27 16.84 10.28
N LEU A 5 0.13 18.08 9.82
CA LEU A 5 -0.36 18.39 8.48
C LEU A 5 0.58 17.82 7.41
N VAL A 6 1.89 17.97 7.59
CA VAL A 6 2.88 17.38 6.67
C VAL A 6 2.79 15.85 6.70
N GLY A 7 2.65 15.24 7.88
CA GLY A 7 2.44 13.79 8.00
C GLY A 7 1.17 13.30 7.30
N ASP A 8 0.07 14.06 7.39
CA ASP A 8 -1.18 13.78 6.69
C ASP A 8 -1.01 13.89 5.18
N ALA A 9 -0.35 14.96 4.71
CA ALA A 9 -0.08 15.17 3.29
C ALA A 9 0.77 14.03 2.70
N LEU A 10 1.84 13.63 3.38
CA LEU A 10 2.68 12.49 2.96
C LEU A 10 1.87 11.19 2.89
N TRP A 11 1.00 10.94 3.87
CA TRP A 11 0.14 9.75 3.87
C TRP A 11 -0.86 9.76 2.71
N ILE A 12 -1.47 10.92 2.42
CA ILE A 12 -2.39 11.09 1.30
C ILE A 12 -1.67 10.81 -0.02
N ILE A 13 -0.48 11.39 -0.21
CA ILE A 13 0.35 11.15 -1.41
C ILE A 13 0.65 9.64 -1.55
N ALA A 14 1.09 8.99 -0.48
CA ALA A 14 1.35 7.55 -0.44
C ALA A 14 0.11 6.73 -0.86
N MET A 15 -1.06 7.08 -0.32
CA MET A 15 -2.34 6.46 -0.68
C MET A 15 -2.72 6.70 -2.14
N SER A 16 -2.57 7.92 -2.64
CA SER A 16 -2.85 8.25 -4.04
C SER A 16 -1.97 7.46 -5.00
N ILE A 17 -0.67 7.34 -4.72
CA ILE A 17 0.26 6.53 -5.53
C ILE A 17 -0.19 5.06 -5.56
N MET A 18 -0.49 4.48 -4.40
CA MET A 18 -0.93 3.09 -4.31
C MET A 18 -2.26 2.88 -5.06
N ALA A 19 -3.24 3.76 -4.86
CA ALA A 19 -4.53 3.69 -5.53
C ALA A 19 -4.41 3.82 -7.05
N SER A 20 -3.60 4.75 -7.55
CA SER A 20 -3.35 4.92 -8.98
C SER A 20 -2.67 3.71 -9.60
N ALA A 21 -1.65 3.16 -8.94
CA ALA A 21 -0.95 1.96 -9.40
C ALA A 21 -1.89 0.74 -9.40
N THR A 22 -2.67 0.56 -8.33
CA THR A 22 -3.70 -0.47 -8.24
C THR A 22 -4.73 -0.34 -9.35
N LEU A 23 -5.22 0.87 -9.62
CA LEU A 23 -6.19 1.12 -10.70
C LEU A 23 -5.61 0.79 -12.08
N ALA A 24 -4.35 1.14 -12.33
CA ALA A 24 -3.67 0.81 -13.57
C ALA A 24 -3.56 -0.71 -13.76
N ALA A 25 -3.16 -1.45 -12.72
CA ALA A 25 -3.12 -2.91 -12.75
C ALA A 25 -4.53 -3.52 -12.90
N TRP A 26 -5.52 -2.97 -12.20
CA TRP A 26 -6.91 -3.44 -12.23
C TRP A 26 -7.50 -3.47 -13.64
N ARG A 27 -7.19 -2.45 -14.44
CA ARG A 27 -7.65 -2.34 -15.84
C ARG A 27 -7.05 -3.43 -16.74
N ARG A 28 -5.87 -3.96 -16.39
CA ARG A 28 -5.15 -4.97 -17.16
C ARG A 28 -5.42 -6.40 -16.72
N ILE A 29 -6.08 -6.62 -15.57
CA ILE A 29 -6.33 -7.96 -15.01
C ILE A 29 -7.81 -8.30 -15.15
N ASP A 30 -8.12 -9.48 -15.68
CA ASP A 30 -9.51 -9.97 -15.74
C ASP A 30 -10.11 -10.24 -14.37
N PRO A 31 -11.42 -10.04 -14.17
CA PRO A 31 -12.08 -10.17 -12.87
C PRO A 31 -11.88 -11.52 -12.18
N GLU A 32 -11.87 -12.61 -12.96
CA GLU A 32 -11.69 -13.97 -12.45
C GLU A 32 -10.23 -14.38 -12.29
N THR A 33 -9.29 -13.55 -12.72
CA THR A 33 -7.85 -13.84 -12.59
C THR A 33 -7.45 -13.81 -11.12
N ARG A 34 -6.70 -14.85 -10.72
CA ARG A 34 -6.12 -14.96 -9.39
C ARG A 34 -4.75 -14.32 -9.36
N VAL A 35 -4.62 -13.27 -8.57
CA VAL A 35 -3.39 -12.47 -8.40
C VAL A 35 -2.58 -13.03 -7.23
N PRO A 36 -1.25 -13.21 -7.38
CA PRO A 36 -0.38 -13.67 -6.32
C PRO A 36 -0.24 -12.64 -5.20
N LEU A 37 -0.45 -13.07 -3.96
CA LEU A 37 -0.23 -12.24 -2.77
C LEU A 37 1.10 -12.52 -2.09
N GLN A 38 1.59 -13.75 -2.19
CA GLN A 38 2.82 -14.17 -1.53
C GLN A 38 3.69 -14.94 -2.52
N PHE A 39 4.98 -14.69 -2.41
CA PHE A 39 6.02 -15.34 -3.21
C PHE A 39 6.96 -16.11 -2.27
N ALA A 40 7.35 -17.31 -2.67
CA ALA A 40 8.44 -18.04 -2.05
C ALA A 40 9.78 -17.35 -2.34
N LEU A 41 10.84 -17.74 -1.62
CA LEU A 41 12.21 -17.29 -1.93
C LEU A 41 12.65 -17.64 -3.36
N SER A 42 12.06 -18.69 -3.95
CA SER A 42 12.27 -19.07 -5.36
C SER A 42 11.57 -18.14 -6.36
N GLY A 43 10.77 -17.18 -5.90
CA GLY A 43 9.93 -16.33 -6.75
C GLY A 43 8.62 -16.98 -7.21
N ALA A 44 8.37 -18.25 -6.85
CA ALA A 44 7.11 -18.91 -7.15
C ALA A 44 5.96 -18.38 -6.27
N PRO A 45 4.75 -18.18 -6.82
CA PRO A 45 3.61 -17.75 -6.03
C PRO A 45 3.13 -18.88 -5.11
N THR A 46 3.08 -18.62 -3.80
CA THR A 46 2.59 -19.60 -2.82
C THR A 46 1.10 -19.45 -2.54
N PHE A 47 0.58 -18.24 -2.69
CA PHE A 47 -0.81 -17.93 -2.40
C PHE A 47 -1.36 -16.91 -3.39
N ARG A 48 -2.58 -17.16 -3.90
CA ARG A 48 -3.28 -16.28 -4.83
C ARG A 48 -4.71 -16.01 -4.36
N LEU A 49 -5.20 -14.81 -4.61
CA LEU A 49 -6.59 -14.42 -4.36
C LEU A 49 -7.23 -13.83 -5.62
N LYS A 50 -8.57 -13.73 -5.63
CA LYS A 50 -9.29 -13.02 -6.68
C LYS A 50 -8.79 -11.57 -6.77
N ARG A 51 -8.69 -11.04 -7.99
CA ARG A 51 -8.21 -9.68 -8.30
C ARG A 51 -8.70 -8.63 -7.31
N ASN A 52 -10.01 -8.58 -7.06
CA ASN A 52 -10.61 -7.53 -6.24
C ASN A 52 -10.08 -7.53 -4.80
N ILE A 53 -9.87 -8.71 -4.22
CA ILE A 53 -9.38 -8.83 -2.85
C ILE A 53 -7.88 -8.56 -2.83
N ALA A 54 -7.12 -9.19 -3.73
CA ALA A 54 -5.67 -9.07 -3.76
C ALA A 54 -5.21 -7.61 -3.95
N LEU A 55 -5.81 -6.89 -4.89
CA LEU A 55 -5.40 -5.53 -5.24
C LEU A 55 -5.83 -4.47 -4.21
N LEU A 56 -6.92 -4.70 -3.47
CA LEU A 56 -7.40 -3.76 -2.45
C LEU A 56 -6.80 -4.01 -1.06
N LEU A 57 -6.29 -5.21 -0.79
CA LEU A 57 -5.86 -5.60 0.56
C LEU A 57 -4.82 -4.63 1.13
N ILE A 58 -3.74 -4.36 0.39
CA ILE A 58 -2.64 -3.51 0.87
C ILE A 58 -3.09 -2.03 0.97
N PRO A 59 -3.72 -1.40 -0.05
CA PRO A 59 -4.25 -0.05 0.10
C PRO A 59 -5.26 0.09 1.25
N ALA A 60 -6.15 -0.89 1.44
CA ALA A 60 -7.13 -0.86 2.52
C ALA A 60 -6.46 -0.99 3.90
N ALA A 61 -5.49 -1.88 4.06
CA ALA A 61 -4.73 -2.01 5.30
C ALA A 61 -3.96 -0.72 5.62
N ALA A 62 -3.33 -0.11 4.60
CA ALA A 62 -2.65 1.18 4.75
C ALA A 62 -3.62 2.30 5.14
N PHE A 63 -4.83 2.32 4.58
CA PHE A 63 -5.85 3.29 4.96
C PHE A 63 -6.25 3.15 6.44
N VAL A 64 -6.55 1.93 6.90
CA VAL A 64 -6.90 1.65 8.31
C VAL A 64 -5.77 2.03 9.25
N LEU A 65 -4.52 1.69 8.91
CA LEU A 65 -3.36 2.07 9.70
C LEU A 65 -3.20 3.59 9.79
N GLY A 66 -3.38 4.30 8.68
CA GLY A 66 -3.34 5.76 8.63
C GLY A 66 -4.37 6.40 9.55
N LEU A 67 -5.61 5.91 9.53
CA LEU A 67 -6.67 6.37 10.43
C LEU A 67 -6.31 6.13 11.91
N GLY A 68 -5.75 4.96 12.23
CA GLY A 68 -5.27 4.67 13.58
C GLY A 68 -4.21 5.67 14.04
N LEU A 69 -3.21 5.95 13.19
CA LEU A 69 -2.14 6.90 13.51
C LEU A 69 -2.66 8.33 13.68
N VAL A 70 -3.67 8.74 12.91
CA VAL A 70 -4.35 10.05 13.10
C VAL A 70 -5.06 10.09 14.45
N ALA A 71 -5.76 9.02 14.85
CA ALA A 71 -6.42 8.95 16.14
C ALA A 71 -5.43 9.04 17.31
N PHE A 72 -4.28 8.35 17.22
CA PHE A 72 -3.21 8.45 18.21
C PHE A 72 -2.59 9.85 18.28
N ASN A 73 -2.41 10.50 17.13
CA ASN A 73 -1.82 11.85 17.07
C ASN A 73 -2.66 12.91 17.79
N ARG A 74 -4.00 12.75 17.79
CA ARG A 74 -4.89 13.65 18.53
C ARG A 74 -4.63 13.63 20.03
N ASN A 75 -4.23 12.48 20.59
CA ASN A 75 -3.90 12.35 22.01
C ASN A 75 -2.45 12.75 22.34
N ALA A 76 -1.53 12.61 21.38
CA ALA A 76 -0.10 12.90 21.56
C ALA A 76 0.26 14.40 21.42
N ALA A 77 -0.65 15.23 20.90
CA ALA A 77 -0.41 16.64 20.59
C ALA A 77 -0.09 17.54 21.81
N ALA A 78 -0.15 17.01 23.03
CA ALA A 78 0.23 17.71 24.26
C ALA A 78 1.75 17.84 24.46
N ASN A 79 2.57 16.98 23.82
CA ASN A 79 4.03 16.95 23.99
C ASN A 79 4.75 17.07 22.63
N MET A 80 5.64 18.07 22.50
CA MET A 80 6.34 18.34 21.23
C MET A 80 7.25 17.21 20.77
N GLU A 81 7.94 16.54 21.71
CA GLU A 81 8.78 15.37 21.43
C GLU A 81 7.96 14.22 20.84
N GLN A 82 6.80 13.91 21.41
CA GLN A 82 5.90 12.87 20.92
C GLN A 82 5.37 13.19 19.52
N ALA A 83 5.09 14.47 19.24
CA ALA A 83 4.66 14.92 17.92
C ALA A 83 5.74 14.69 16.84
N VAL A 84 7.02 14.91 17.17
CA VAL A 84 8.15 14.66 16.25
C VAL A 84 8.31 13.16 15.99
N ILE A 85 8.27 12.34 17.04
CA ILE A 85 8.38 10.88 16.93
C ILE A 85 7.24 10.34 16.05
N LEU A 86 6.00 10.73 16.33
CA LEU A 86 4.85 10.23 15.60
C LEU A 86 4.85 10.70 14.14
N PHE A 87 5.28 11.93 13.88
CA PHE A 87 5.53 12.40 12.52
C PHE A 87 6.55 11.50 11.79
N GLY A 88 7.71 11.23 12.39
CA GLY A 88 8.76 10.40 11.79
C GLY A 88 8.28 8.97 11.50
N VAL A 89 7.53 8.37 12.43
CA VAL A 89 6.90 7.06 12.24
C VAL A 89 5.93 7.08 11.06
N ARG A 90 5.05 8.08 10.99
CA ARG A 90 4.06 8.19 9.90
C ARG A 90 4.71 8.40 8.54
N ALA A 91 5.68 9.31 8.46
CA ALA A 91 6.39 9.60 7.21
C ALA A 91 7.14 8.36 6.69
N THR A 92 7.85 7.66 7.59
CA THR A 92 8.62 6.46 7.24
C THR A 92 7.69 5.30 6.88
N ALA A 93 6.64 5.06 7.66
CA ALA A 93 5.67 4.00 7.40
C ALA A 93 4.95 4.22 6.05
N ALA A 94 4.52 5.46 5.75
CA ALA A 94 3.91 5.79 4.46
C ALA A 94 4.83 5.41 3.30
N ALA A 95 6.10 5.84 3.36
CA ALA A 95 7.08 5.54 2.33
C ALA A 95 7.34 4.03 2.17
N LEU A 96 7.58 3.31 3.29
CA LEU A 96 7.87 1.88 3.27
C LEU A 96 6.68 1.06 2.72
N ILE A 97 5.46 1.40 3.14
CA ILE A 97 4.25 0.71 2.69
C ILE A 97 4.05 0.95 1.18
N THR A 98 4.20 2.19 0.71
CA THR A 98 4.09 2.49 -0.72
C THR A 98 5.15 1.76 -1.54
N ILE A 99 6.41 1.76 -1.11
CA ILE A 99 7.49 1.04 -1.80
C ILE A 99 7.20 -0.47 -1.82
N GLY A 100 6.80 -1.04 -0.67
CA GLY A 100 6.43 -2.45 -0.57
C GLY A 100 5.29 -2.82 -1.50
N HIS A 101 4.23 -2.02 -1.53
CA HIS A 101 3.10 -2.18 -2.44
C HIS A 101 3.54 -2.15 -3.91
N LEU A 102 4.32 -1.15 -4.32
CA LEU A 102 4.77 -1.02 -5.72
C LEU A 102 5.68 -2.19 -6.13
N ARG A 103 6.57 -2.64 -5.24
CA ARG A 103 7.43 -3.80 -5.50
C ARG A 103 6.64 -5.09 -5.65
N TRP A 104 5.71 -5.33 -4.73
CA TRP A 104 4.80 -6.47 -4.81
C TRP A 104 3.96 -6.42 -6.09
N LEU A 105 3.35 -5.28 -6.39
CA LEU A 105 2.48 -5.12 -7.55
C LEU A 105 3.26 -5.34 -8.85
N LYS A 106 4.48 -4.79 -8.96
CA LYS A 106 5.36 -5.05 -10.09
C LYS A 106 5.63 -6.55 -10.27
N ALA A 107 6.06 -7.23 -9.21
CA ALA A 107 6.34 -8.67 -9.27
C ALA A 107 5.09 -9.49 -9.67
N ALA A 108 3.91 -9.13 -9.14
CA ALA A 108 2.65 -9.76 -9.51
C ALA A 108 2.30 -9.54 -10.99
N MET A 109 2.48 -8.32 -11.49
CA MET A 109 2.21 -7.99 -12.90
C MET A 109 3.21 -8.68 -13.84
N ASP A 110 4.49 -8.70 -13.51
CA ASP A 110 5.53 -9.37 -14.30
C ASP A 110 5.25 -10.87 -14.42
N LEU A 111 4.86 -11.51 -13.30
CA LEU A 111 4.46 -12.92 -13.30
C LEU A 111 3.20 -13.15 -14.15
N LEU A 112 2.13 -12.38 -13.93
CA LEU A 112 0.89 -12.53 -14.71
C LEU A 112 1.12 -12.27 -16.20
N GLN A 113 2.04 -11.37 -16.56
CA GLN A 113 2.43 -11.15 -17.94
C GLN A 113 3.13 -12.36 -18.54
N SER A 114 4.07 -12.97 -17.80
CA SER A 114 4.74 -14.20 -18.23
C SER A 114 3.78 -15.39 -18.41
N GLU A 115 2.67 -15.40 -17.67
CA GLU A 115 1.60 -16.40 -17.76
C GLU A 115 0.60 -16.11 -18.89
N GLY A 116 0.71 -14.96 -19.56
CA GLY A 116 -0.28 -14.51 -20.56
C GLY A 116 -1.65 -14.19 -19.94
N ALA A 117 -1.72 -13.95 -18.63
CA ALA A 117 -2.95 -13.72 -17.86
C ALA A 117 -3.36 -12.23 -17.79
N LEU A 118 -2.64 -11.35 -18.50
CA LEU A 118 -2.97 -9.94 -18.62
C LEU A 118 -3.68 -9.64 -19.93
N LYS A 119 -4.56 -8.64 -19.89
CA LYS A 119 -5.14 -8.05 -21.09
C LYS A 119 -4.05 -7.40 -21.94
N PRO A 120 -4.19 -7.46 -23.28
CA PRO A 120 -3.32 -6.75 -24.21
C PRO A 120 -3.29 -5.25 -23.96
#